data_AF-A0A8X6HCB7-F1
#
_entry.id   AF-A0A8X6HCB7-F1
#
_cell.length_a   1.000
_cell.length_b   1.000
_cell.length_c   1.000
_cell.angle_alpha   90.00
_cell.angle_beta   90.00
_cell.angle_gamma   90.00
#
_symmetry.space_group_name_H-M   'P 1'
#
loop_
_entity.id
_entity.type
_entity.pdbx_description
1 polymer ?
#
loop_
_entity_poly.entity_id
_entity_poly.type
_entity_poly.pdbx_seq_one_letter_code
_entity_poly.pdbx_strand_id
1 'polypeptide(L)'
;MRSAPSVDYRLLQFFVAFSLYTNTKKLVHIEKNSGSEISCINGMYVLGTALVVIYHTYFLPFFTLFSSNAANLGTYLKDIEFTLIVTMGISIEAYFLFSGLLLVYPRFRRNEKHPKINVIKIILRRYI
;
A
#
# COMPACT_ATOMS: atom_id res chain seq x y z
N MET A 1 -16.91 5.41 44.58
CA MET A 1 -15.73 4.80 43.91
C MET A 1 -16.23 4.04 42.69
N ARG A 2 -16.09 4.59 41.48
CA ARG A 2 -16.46 3.90 40.23
C ARG A 2 -15.29 3.00 39.83
N SER A 3 -15.50 1.70 39.85
CA SER A 3 -14.57 0.68 39.38
C SER A 3 -14.25 0.94 37.90
N ALA A 4 -12.99 1.22 37.59
CA ALA A 4 -12.49 1.26 36.22
C ALA A 4 -12.60 -0.15 35.60
N PRO A 5 -13.11 -0.30 34.37
CA PRO A 5 -13.14 -1.60 33.72
C PRO A 5 -11.70 -2.05 33.47
N SER A 6 -11.35 -3.23 33.96
CA SER A 6 -10.09 -3.92 33.68
C SER A 6 -10.09 -4.39 32.23
N VAL A 7 -9.92 -3.46 31.29
CA VAL A 7 -9.75 -3.78 29.88
C VAL A 7 -8.38 -4.43 29.72
N ASP A 8 -8.35 -5.67 29.23
CA ASP A 8 -7.11 -6.39 28.96
C ASP A 8 -6.23 -5.58 28.00
N TYR A 9 -5.16 -5.01 28.55
CA TYR A 9 -4.18 -4.17 27.85
C TYR A 9 -3.61 -4.85 26.59
N ARG A 10 -3.55 -6.19 26.57
CA ARG A 10 -3.14 -7.00 25.41
C ARG A 10 -4.15 -6.95 24.26
N LEU A 11 -5.44 -7.06 24.57
CA LEU A 11 -6.50 -6.92 23.56
C LEU A 11 -6.55 -5.51 23.03
N LEU A 12 -6.38 -4.51 23.90
CA LEU A 12 -6.32 -3.11 23.49
C LEU A 12 -5.13 -2.85 22.55
N GLN A 13 -3.95 -3.38 22.85
CA GLN A 13 -2.77 -3.30 21.97
C GLN A 13 -3.01 -4.00 20.62
N PHE A 14 -3.67 -5.16 20.64
CA PHE A 14 -4.04 -5.88 19.42
C PHE A 14 -4.99 -5.03 18.55
N PHE A 15 -6.08 -4.50 19.10
CA PHE A 15 -6.99 -3.63 18.36
C PHE A 15 -6.33 -2.34 17.87
N VAL A 16 -5.41 -1.75 18.66
CA VAL A 16 -4.63 -0.58 18.24
C VAL A 16 -3.68 -0.91 17.08
N ALA A 17 -3.14 -2.13 17.01
CA ALA A 17 -2.31 -2.56 15.88
C ALA A 17 -3.09 -2.62 14.55
N PHE A 18 -4.41 -2.86 14.60
CA PHE A 18 -5.31 -2.82 13.43
C PHE A 18 -6.05 -1.49 13.26
N SER A 19 -5.83 -0.52 14.16
CA SER A 19 -6.51 0.77 14.08
C SER A 19 -6.01 1.58 12.89
N LEU A 20 -6.89 1.72 11.90
CA LEU A 20 -6.69 2.58 10.72
C LEU A 20 -6.30 4.00 11.13
N TYR A 21 -6.93 4.56 12.17
CA TYR A 21 -6.65 5.93 12.59
C TYR A 21 -5.20 6.11 13.07
N THR A 22 -4.74 5.27 14.01
CA THR A 22 -3.38 5.40 14.56
C THR A 22 -2.31 5.03 13.53
N ASN A 23 -2.57 4.04 12.68
CA ASN A 23 -1.63 3.62 11.64
C ASN A 23 -1.54 4.67 10.53
N THR A 24 -2.66 5.18 10.04
CA THR A 24 -2.67 6.24 9.01
C THR A 24 -2.04 7.53 9.54
N LYS A 25 -2.28 7.91 10.80
CA LYS A 25 -1.61 9.07 11.40
C LYS A 25 -0.09 8.91 11.42
N LYS A 26 0.42 7.72 11.72
CA LYS A 26 1.86 7.41 11.64
C LYS A 26 2.38 7.40 10.20
N LEU A 27 1.58 6.91 9.24
CA LEU A 27 1.96 6.83 7.83
C LEU A 27 2.04 8.20 7.15
N VAL A 28 1.17 9.15 7.54
CA VAL A 28 1.12 10.51 6.97
C VAL A 28 2.05 11.48 7.71
N HIS A 29 2.62 11.06 8.84
CA HIS A 29 3.57 11.89 9.58
C HIS A 29 4.90 12.02 8.83
N ILE A 30 5.21 13.22 8.37
CA ILE A 30 6.45 13.52 7.65
C ILE A 30 7.46 14.13 8.63
N GLU A 31 8.44 13.34 9.06
CA GLU A 31 9.61 13.85 9.79
C GLU A 31 10.77 14.12 8.83
N LYS A 32 11.60 15.13 9.15
CA LYS A 32 12.88 15.34 8.48
C LYS A 32 13.84 14.23 8.90
N ASN A 33 13.79 13.11 8.20
CA ASN A 33 14.66 11.97 8.46
C ASN A 33 16.03 12.19 7.81
N SER A 34 17.12 12.01 8.57
CA SER A 34 18.50 12.03 8.03
C SER A 34 18.89 10.70 7.37
N GLY A 35 18.08 9.65 7.55
CA GLY A 35 18.29 8.28 7.04
C GLY A 35 18.12 8.14 5.53
N SER A 36 18.64 7.05 4.95
CA SER A 36 18.68 6.77 3.50
C SER A 36 17.33 6.58 2.81
N GLU A 37 16.23 6.75 3.54
CA GLU A 37 14.86 6.49 3.10
C GLU A 37 14.05 7.78 3.06
N ILE A 38 13.20 7.92 2.04
CA ILE A 38 12.27 9.04 1.93
C ILE A 38 10.93 8.60 2.53
N SER A 39 10.62 9.09 3.72
CA SER A 39 9.42 8.71 4.47
C SER A 39 8.11 8.93 3.70
N CYS A 40 7.99 10.00 2.92
CA CYS A 40 6.76 10.25 2.13
C CYS A 40 6.56 9.18 1.03
N ILE A 41 7.63 8.75 0.36
CA ILE A 41 7.57 7.69 -0.65
C ILE A 41 7.21 6.35 -0.01
N ASN A 42 7.69 6.10 1.21
CA ASN A 42 7.29 4.90 1.96
C ASN A 42 5.78 4.93 2.29
N GLY A 43 5.24 6.09 2.67
CA GLY A 43 3.79 6.27 2.83
C GLY A 43 3.01 6.01 1.54
N MET A 44 3.47 6.56 0.42
CA MET A 44 2.87 6.33 -0.90
C MET A 44 2.96 4.88 -1.36
N TYR A 45 4.06 4.19 -1.05
CA TYR A 45 4.23 2.76 -1.32
C TYR A 45 3.20 1.93 -0.55
N VAL A 46 2.99 2.21 0.73
CA VAL A 46 1.97 1.52 1.56
C VAL A 46 0.57 1.78 1.02
N LEU A 47 0.24 3.04 0.71
CA LEU A 47 -1.06 3.39 0.12
C LEU A 47 -1.27 2.73 -1.24
N GLY A 48 -0.27 2.74 -2.12
CA GLY A 48 -0.30 2.04 -3.39
C GLY A 48 -0.54 0.54 -3.20
N THR A 49 0.16 -0.08 -2.25
CA THR A 49 -0.02 -1.51 -1.92
C THR A 49 -1.45 -1.81 -1.47
N ALA A 50 -2.00 -0.98 -0.58
CA ALA A 50 -3.36 -1.14 -0.09
C ALA A 50 -4.39 -1.04 -1.23
N LEU A 51 -4.24 -0.04 -2.11
CA LEU A 51 -5.13 0.14 -3.27
C LEU A 51 -5.04 -1.01 -4.27
N VAL A 52 -3.84 -1.55 -4.52
CA VAL A 52 -3.62 -2.72 -5.38
C VAL A 52 -4.30 -3.97 -4.80
N VAL A 53 -4.19 -4.19 -3.49
CA VAL A 53 -4.86 -5.31 -2.82
C VAL A 53 -6.39 -5.16 -2.91
N ILE A 54 -6.92 -3.96 -2.64
CA ILE A 54 -8.36 -3.69 -2.77
C ILE A 54 -8.81 -3.93 -4.21
N TYR A 55 -8.09 -3.39 -5.19
CA TYR A 55 -8.39 -3.59 -6.60
C TYR A 55 -8.47 -5.08 -6.96
N HIS A 56 -7.45 -5.88 -6.67
CA HIS A 56 -7.47 -7.30 -7.01
C HIS A 56 -8.51 -8.10 -6.23
N THR A 57 -8.86 -7.68 -5.02
CA THR A 57 -9.90 -8.34 -4.21
C THR A 57 -11.29 -8.18 -4.84
N TYR A 58 -11.63 -6.98 -5.33
CA TYR A 58 -12.97 -6.67 -5.82
C TYR A 58 -13.11 -6.71 -7.35
N PHE A 59 -12.02 -6.48 -8.08
CA PHE A 59 -12.02 -6.49 -9.55
C PHE A 59 -12.13 -7.91 -10.12
N LEU A 60 -11.53 -8.93 -9.47
CA LEU A 60 -11.57 -10.30 -9.98
C LEU A 60 -13.00 -10.90 -9.99
N PRO A 61 -13.78 -10.83 -8.88
CA PRO A 61 -15.18 -11.24 -8.90
C PRO A 61 -16.00 -10.43 -9.92
N PHE A 62 -15.76 -9.13 -10.01
CA PHE A 62 -16.42 -8.26 -10.99
C PHE A 62 -16.14 -8.69 -12.43
N PHE A 63 -14.89 -9.01 -12.77
CA PHE A 63 -14.52 -9.46 -14.11
C PHE A 63 -15.29 -10.72 -14.51
N THR A 64 -15.47 -11.67 -13.58
CA THR A 64 -16.26 -12.88 -13.84
C THR A 64 -17.74 -12.61 -14.07
N LEU A 65 -18.34 -11.68 -13.31
CA LEU A 65 -19.73 -11.24 -13.52
C LEU A 65 -19.88 -10.49 -14.84
N PHE A 66 -18.91 -9.65 -15.19
CA PHE A 66 -18.85 -8.88 -16.42
C PHE A 66 -18.81 -9.79 -17.66
N SER A 67 -17.97 -10.83 -17.66
CA SER A 67 -17.88 -11.79 -18.79
C SER A 67 -19.20 -12.53 -19.05
N SER A 68 -20.07 -12.66 -18.05
CA SER A 68 -21.37 -13.33 -18.20
C SER A 68 -22.45 -12.44 -18.84
N ASN A 69 -22.37 -11.12 -18.69
CA ASN A 69 -23.44 -10.19 -19.08
C ASN A 69 -22.90 -8.82 -19.52
N ALA A 70 -22.13 -8.80 -20.62
CA ALA A 70 -21.48 -7.59 -21.15
C ALA A 70 -22.46 -6.43 -21.48
N ALA A 71 -23.74 -6.73 -21.74
CA ALA A 71 -24.78 -5.73 -22.01
C ALA A 71 -25.05 -4.78 -20.83
N ASN A 72 -24.78 -5.22 -19.60
CA ASN A 72 -25.03 -4.42 -18.38
C ASN A 72 -23.84 -3.55 -17.96
N LEU A 73 -22.78 -3.49 -18.77
CA LEU A 73 -21.57 -2.71 -18.46
C LEU A 73 -21.87 -1.23 -18.23
N GLY A 74 -22.68 -0.64 -19.11
CA GLY A 74 -23.03 0.77 -19.04
C GLY A 74 -23.84 1.12 -17.79
N THR A 75 -24.54 0.15 -17.19
CA THR A 75 -25.23 0.30 -15.91
C THR A 75 -24.27 0.19 -14.74
N TYR A 76 -23.35 -0.78 -14.74
CA TYR A 76 -22.35 -0.92 -13.66
C TYR A 76 -21.37 0.26 -13.61
N LEU A 77 -21.00 0.83 -14.75
CA LEU A 77 -20.13 2.03 -14.78
C LEU A 77 -20.83 3.31 -14.33
N LYS A 78 -22.17 3.33 -14.17
CA LYS A 78 -22.86 4.48 -13.59
C LYS A 78 -22.77 4.51 -12.08
N ASP A 79 -22.55 3.35 -11.47
CA ASP A 79 -22.38 3.23 -10.04
C ASP A 79 -20.98 3.72 -9.64
N ILE A 80 -20.96 4.61 -8.64
CA ILE A 80 -19.75 5.28 -8.17
C ILE A 80 -18.75 4.26 -7.60
N GLU A 81 -19.25 3.26 -6.89
CA GLU A 81 -18.43 2.23 -6.26
C GLU A 81 -17.62 1.44 -7.30
N PHE A 82 -18.26 1.04 -8.41
CA PHE A 82 -17.61 0.32 -9.49
C PHE A 82 -16.65 1.19 -10.28
N THR A 83 -17.05 2.42 -10.57
CA THR A 83 -16.17 3.39 -11.24
C THR A 83 -14.90 3.62 -10.43
N LEU A 84 -15.03 3.71 -9.11
CA LEU A 84 -13.92 3.89 -8.19
C LEU A 84 -12.99 2.68 -8.17
N ILE A 85 -13.53 1.44 -8.13
CA ILE A 85 -12.72 0.22 -8.21
C ILE A 85 -11.98 0.13 -9.55
N VAL A 86 -12.65 0.39 -10.68
CA VAL A 86 -11.99 0.35 -12.00
C VAL A 86 -10.86 1.39 -12.08
N THR A 87 -11.11 2.60 -11.57
CA THR A 87 -10.12 3.68 -11.55
C THR A 87 -8.94 3.39 -10.62
N MET A 88 -9.14 2.62 -9.53
CA MET A 88 -8.05 2.19 -8.65
C MET A 88 -6.97 1.38 -9.35
N GLY A 89 -7.25 0.79 -10.53
CA GLY A 89 -6.23 0.11 -11.35
C GLY A 89 -5.01 0.98 -11.65
N ILE A 90 -5.17 2.31 -11.76
CA ILE A 90 -4.05 3.24 -11.99
C ILE A 90 -3.04 3.27 -10.83
N SER A 91 -3.46 2.85 -9.63
CA SER A 91 -2.58 2.76 -8.46
C SER A 91 -1.48 1.71 -8.61
N ILE A 92 -1.65 0.72 -9.51
CA ILE A 92 -0.66 -0.32 -9.81
C ILE A 92 0.61 0.31 -10.38
N GLU A 93 0.48 1.28 -11.30
CA GLU A 93 1.62 1.97 -11.92
C GLU A 93 2.39 2.78 -10.87
N ALA A 94 1.68 3.51 -10.02
CA ALA A 94 2.27 4.27 -8.92
C ALA A 94 2.98 3.36 -7.90
N TYR A 95 2.37 2.23 -7.53
CA TYR A 95 2.98 1.23 -6.67
C TYR A 95 4.31 0.72 -7.26
N PHE A 96 4.32 0.38 -8.55
CA PHE A 96 5.52 -0.11 -9.22
C PHE A 96 6.62 0.96 -9.22
N LEU A 97 6.27 2.22 -9.51
CA LEU A 97 7.18 3.36 -9.45
C LEU A 97 7.80 3.53 -8.05
N PHE A 98 6.98 3.56 -6.98
CA PHE A 98 7.50 3.75 -5.62
C PHE A 98 8.36 2.57 -5.16
N SER A 99 7.99 1.34 -5.55
CA SER A 99 8.79 0.15 -5.24
C SER A 99 10.20 0.22 -5.86
N GLY A 100 10.30 0.68 -7.11
CA GLY A 100 11.58 0.89 -7.79
C GLY A 100 12.35 2.06 -7.20
N LEU A 101 11.66 3.16 -6.87
CA LEU A 101 12.29 4.36 -6.32
C LEU A 101 12.88 4.11 -4.93
N LEU A 102 12.17 3.41 -4.04
CA LEU A 102 12.70 3.00 -2.74
C LEU A 102 13.91 2.07 -2.87
N LEU A 103 13.97 1.25 -3.91
CA LEU A 103 15.11 0.38 -4.17
C LEU A 103 16.33 1.16 -4.66
N VAL A 104 16.14 2.12 -5.54
CA VAL A 104 17.22 2.81 -6.26
C VAL A 104 17.72 4.04 -5.50
N TYR A 105 16.86 4.74 -4.78
CA TYR A 105 17.18 5.98 -4.08
C TYR A 105 18.35 5.87 -3.06
N PRO A 106 18.40 4.85 -2.17
CA PRO A 106 19.52 4.70 -1.23
C PRO A 106 20.87 4.49 -1.93
N ARG A 107 20.87 3.90 -3.13
CA ARG A 107 22.08 3.63 -3.93
C ARG A 107 22.59 4.90 -4.60
N PHE A 108 21.68 5.71 -5.17
CA PHE A 108 22.04 7.04 -5.67
C PHE A 108 22.61 7.91 -4.57
N ARG A 109 22.00 7.90 -3.37
CA ARG A 109 22.49 8.68 -2.23
C ARG A 109 23.90 8.28 -1.78
N ARG A 110 24.30 7.02 -1.99
CA ARG A 110 25.66 6.54 -1.68
C ARG A 110 26.72 6.94 -2.71
N ASN A 111 26.37 7.67 -3.77
CA ASN A 111 27.29 8.09 -4.85
C ASN A 111 28.09 6.91 -5.44
N GLU A 112 27.49 5.73 -5.56
CA GLU A 112 28.13 4.60 -6.23
C GLU A 112 28.32 4.95 -7.71
N LYS A 113 29.57 5.23 -8.14
CA LYS A 113 29.91 5.56 -9.53
C LYS A 113 29.54 4.45 -10.54
N HIS A 114 29.49 3.20 -10.06
CA HIS A 114 29.08 2.03 -10.84
C HIS A 114 28.18 1.13 -9.97
N PRO A 115 26.87 1.45 -9.87
CA PRO A 115 25.96 0.65 -9.08
C PRO A 115 25.78 -0.71 -9.76
N LYS A 116 26.39 -1.76 -9.19
CA LYS A 116 26.18 -3.15 -9.67
C LYS A 116 24.85 -3.66 -9.12
N ILE A 117 23.79 -3.54 -9.94
CA ILE A 117 22.46 -4.03 -9.58
C ILE A 117 22.38 -5.53 -9.87
N ASN A 118 22.69 -6.35 -8.88
CA ASN A 118 22.36 -7.77 -8.92
C ASN A 118 20.98 -7.98 -8.29
N VAL A 119 19.94 -8.05 -9.14
CA VAL A 119 18.53 -8.16 -8.73
C VAL A 119 18.30 -9.39 -7.85
N ILE A 120 18.91 -10.52 -8.18
CA ILE A 120 18.79 -11.76 -7.40
C ILE A 120 19.36 -11.57 -6.00
N LYS A 121 20.55 -10.99 -5.87
CA LYS A 121 21.18 -10.72 -4.57
C LYS A 121 20.37 -9.74 -3.72
N ILE A 122 19.66 -8.80 -4.35
CA ILE A 122 18.78 -7.84 -3.68
C ILE A 122 17.53 -8.54 -3.14
N ILE A 123 16.90 -9.36 -3.98
CA ILE A 123 15.71 -10.14 -3.62
C ILE A 123 16.06 -11.08 -2.47
N LEU A 124 17.13 -11.87 -2.59
CA LEU A 124 17.55 -12.80 -1.54
C LEU A 124 17.82 -12.10 -0.21
N ARG A 125 18.50 -10.93 -0.21
CA ARG A 125 18.73 -10.15 1.02
C ARG A 125 17.47 -9.58 1.67
N ARG A 126 16.35 -9.55 0.94
CA ARG A 126 15.07 -9.07 1.45
C ARG A 126 14.25 -10.19 2.10
N TYR A 127 14.51 -11.45 1.73
CA TYR A 127 13.73 -12.61 2.16
C TYR A 127 14.50 -13.59 3.08
N ILE A 128 15.83 -13.53 3.11
CA ILE A 128 16.73 -14.28 4.01
C ILE A 128 17.33 -13.31 5.01
#